data_AF-A0A7K2MF68-F1
#
_entry.id   AF-A0A7K2MF68-F1
#
_cell.length_a   1.000
_cell.length_b   1.000
_cell.length_c   1.000
_cell.angle_alpha   90.00
_cell.angle_beta   90.00
_cell.angle_gamma   90.00
#
_symmetry.space_group_name_H-M   'P 1'
#
loop_
_entity.id
_entity.type
_entity.pdbx_description
1 polymer ?
#
loop_
_entity_poly.entity_id
_entity_poly.type
_entity_poly.pdbx_seq_one_letter_code
_entity_poly.pdbx_strand_id
1 'polypeptide(L)'
;MLVAAAVCPCPPLLVPVVAAGAAPELDAARAACTDALGVLAAARPDRLVVVGPTEAAGHGPYPEGARGSFRGFGVDADVRLGQGGGTAPDRELPPSLAVAAHLLERTDWSDAPVEGLGVDASLAPERCLATGRDLAVRADRVALLVMGDASACRSLKAPGYLDERAEPFDAEAARALGAADVPALAAL
;
A
#
# COMPACT_ATOMS: atom_id res chain seq x y z
N MET A 1 -6.28 -18.49 4.40
CA MET A 1 -6.50 -18.50 2.93
C MET A 1 -6.64 -17.05 2.45
N LEU A 2 -6.03 -16.68 1.32
CA LEU A 2 -6.25 -15.36 0.71
C LEU A 2 -7.68 -15.27 0.15
N VAL A 3 -8.47 -14.31 0.62
CA VAL A 3 -9.88 -14.11 0.20
C VAL A 3 -10.07 -12.91 -0.71
N ALA A 4 -9.20 -11.91 -0.62
CA ALA A 4 -9.20 -10.73 -1.49
C ALA A 4 -7.83 -10.05 -1.49
N ALA A 5 -7.51 -9.36 -2.58
CA ALA A 5 -6.35 -8.49 -2.67
C ALA A 5 -6.73 -7.23 -3.44
N ALA A 6 -6.20 -6.09 -3.01
CA ALA A 6 -6.33 -4.82 -3.69
C ALA A 6 -4.97 -4.12 -3.77
N VAL A 7 -4.77 -3.32 -4.81
CA VAL A 7 -3.57 -2.50 -4.99
C VAL A 7 -3.97 -1.04 -4.94
N CYS A 8 -3.26 -0.26 -4.13
CA CYS A 8 -3.42 1.20 -4.06
C CYS A 8 -2.06 1.88 -4.27
N PRO A 9 -2.03 3.03 -4.97
CA PRO A 9 -0.83 3.85 -5.02
C PRO A 9 -0.49 4.37 -3.63
N CYS A 10 0.78 4.70 -3.40
CA CYS A 10 1.27 5.25 -2.14
C CYS A 10 2.05 6.57 -2.21
N PRO A 11 1.81 7.49 -3.17
CA PRO A 11 2.41 8.80 -3.08
C PRO A 11 1.78 9.54 -1.89
N PRO A 12 2.56 10.27 -1.09
CA PRO A 12 2.05 11.09 0.02
C PRO A 12 0.95 12.08 -0.39
N LEU A 13 0.87 12.46 -1.68
CA LEU A 13 -0.18 13.32 -2.22
C LEU A 13 -1.60 12.70 -2.14
N LEU A 14 -1.73 11.39 -1.94
CA LEU A 14 -3.04 10.81 -1.60
C LEU A 14 -3.60 11.33 -0.28
N VAL A 15 -2.75 11.86 0.60
CA VAL A 15 -3.15 12.55 1.83
C VAL A 15 -3.56 13.99 1.48
N PRO A 16 -4.84 14.39 1.62
CA PRO A 16 -5.30 15.69 1.14
C PRO A 16 -4.54 16.88 1.71
N VAL A 17 -4.11 16.80 2.97
CA VAL A 17 -3.34 17.88 3.63
C VAL A 17 -1.91 18.00 3.07
N VAL A 18 -1.34 16.92 2.53
CA VAL A 18 -0.02 16.95 1.84
C VAL A 18 -0.14 17.50 0.44
N ALA A 19 -1.25 17.24 -0.26
CA ALA A 19 -1.47 17.67 -1.64
C ALA A 19 -1.69 19.19 -1.84
N ALA A 20 -1.57 20.01 -0.79
CA ALA A 20 -1.56 21.48 -0.78
C ALA A 20 -2.20 22.14 -2.02
N GLY A 21 -3.50 22.43 -1.98
CA GLY A 21 -4.22 23.13 -3.06
C GLY A 21 -4.47 22.31 -4.35
N ALA A 22 -3.64 21.32 -4.67
CA ALA A 22 -3.83 20.38 -5.79
C ALA A 22 -4.63 19.12 -5.40
N ALA A 23 -5.20 19.09 -4.18
CA ALA A 23 -5.98 17.97 -3.69
C ALA A 23 -7.06 17.49 -4.69
N PRO A 24 -7.85 18.36 -5.37
CA PRO A 24 -8.88 17.91 -6.31
C PRO A 24 -8.35 17.07 -7.48
N GLU A 25 -7.09 17.26 -7.88
CA GLU A 25 -6.48 16.50 -8.99
C GLU A 25 -6.36 15.00 -8.68
N LEU A 26 -6.35 14.63 -7.39
CA LEU A 26 -6.24 13.26 -6.93
C LEU A 26 -7.54 12.67 -6.37
N ASP A 27 -8.67 13.38 -6.50
CA ASP A 27 -9.95 12.90 -5.98
C ASP A 27 -10.38 11.57 -6.61
N ALA A 28 -10.19 11.43 -7.92
CA ALA A 28 -10.48 10.17 -8.61
C ALA A 28 -9.62 9.00 -8.09
N ALA A 29 -8.34 9.25 -7.80
CA ALA A 29 -7.45 8.24 -7.22
C ALA A 29 -7.87 7.86 -5.79
N ARG A 30 -8.21 8.85 -4.95
CA ARG A 30 -8.69 8.59 -3.57
C ARG A 30 -10.02 7.85 -3.56
N ALA A 31 -10.94 8.18 -4.48
CA ALA A 31 -12.20 7.47 -4.65
C ALA A 31 -11.95 6.01 -5.04
N ALA A 32 -11.07 5.76 -6.01
CA ALA A 32 -10.68 4.39 -6.39
C ALA A 32 -10.05 3.60 -5.23
N CYS A 33 -9.19 4.23 -4.42
CA CYS A 33 -8.66 3.59 -3.21
C CYS A 33 -9.78 3.24 -2.20
N THR A 34 -10.77 4.13 -2.06
CA THR A 34 -11.92 3.90 -1.18
C THR A 34 -12.76 2.72 -1.68
N ASP A 35 -13.03 2.64 -2.98
CA ASP A 35 -13.76 1.53 -3.61
C ASP A 35 -13.00 0.20 -3.43
N ALA A 36 -11.68 0.22 -3.61
CA ALA A 36 -10.82 -0.93 -3.42
C ALA A 36 -10.86 -1.46 -1.97
N LEU A 37 -10.85 -0.57 -0.98
CA LEU A 37 -11.05 -0.94 0.43
C LEU A 37 -12.45 -1.51 0.68
N GLY A 38 -13.48 -0.96 0.04
CA GLY A 38 -14.84 -1.51 0.08
C GLY A 38 -14.92 -2.95 -0.43
N VAL A 39 -14.18 -3.30 -1.49
CA VAL A 39 -14.07 -4.68 -1.99
C VAL A 39 -13.40 -5.59 -0.96
N LEU A 40 -12.33 -5.13 -0.29
CA LEU A 40 -11.68 -5.90 0.77
C LEU A 40 -12.62 -6.14 1.96
N ALA A 41 -13.37 -5.12 2.39
CA ALA A 41 -14.36 -5.23 3.47
C ALA A 41 -15.47 -6.22 3.11
N ALA A 42 -16.02 -6.16 1.89
CA ALA A 42 -17.05 -7.07 1.41
C ALA A 42 -16.59 -8.55 1.38
N ALA A 43 -15.28 -8.78 1.28
CA ALA A 43 -14.71 -10.12 1.39
C ALA A 43 -14.71 -10.67 2.82
N ARG A 44 -15.12 -9.90 3.85
CA ARG A 44 -15.18 -10.30 5.27
C ARG A 44 -13.92 -11.06 5.72
N PRO A 45 -12.73 -10.44 5.65
CA PRO A 45 -11.51 -11.07 6.13
C PRO A 45 -11.51 -11.20 7.66
N ASP A 46 -10.75 -12.15 8.18
CA ASP A 46 -10.42 -12.24 9.61
C ASP A 46 -9.17 -11.41 9.93
N ARG A 47 -8.39 -11.05 8.90
CA ARG A 47 -7.19 -10.21 9.00
C ARG A 47 -6.94 -9.44 7.71
N LEU A 48 -6.61 -8.16 7.84
CA LEU A 48 -6.04 -7.35 6.77
C LEU A 48 -4.53 -7.24 6.94
N VAL A 49 -3.76 -7.59 5.91
CA VAL A 49 -2.32 -7.35 5.85
C VAL A 49 -2.05 -6.24 4.83
N VAL A 50 -1.44 -5.15 5.30
CA VAL A 50 -0.97 -4.06 4.46
C VAL A 50 0.49 -4.32 4.09
N VAL A 51 0.80 -4.40 2.80
CA VAL A 51 2.16 -4.65 2.31
C VAL A 51 2.61 -3.42 1.54
N GLY A 52 3.81 -2.89 1.80
CA GLY A 52 4.29 -1.71 1.09
C GLY A 52 5.82 -1.65 0.98
N PRO A 53 6.35 -0.97 -0.05
CA PRO A 53 7.79 -0.84 -0.24
C PRO A 53 8.42 0.03 0.85
N THR A 54 9.67 -0.27 1.16
CA THR A 54 10.51 0.46 2.12
C THR A 54 11.98 0.25 1.78
N GLU A 55 12.86 1.07 2.39
CA GLU A 55 14.28 0.75 2.46
C GLU A 55 14.54 -0.47 3.37
N ALA A 56 15.73 -1.06 3.26
CA ALA A 56 16.16 -2.25 3.99
C ALA A 56 15.91 -2.16 5.51
N ALA A 57 16.19 -1.02 6.12
CA ALA A 57 16.00 -0.80 7.57
C ALA A 57 14.53 -0.86 8.00
N GLY A 58 13.60 -0.65 7.07
CA GLY A 58 12.15 -0.72 7.30
C GLY A 58 11.54 -2.08 6.95
N HIS A 59 12.32 -3.04 6.45
CA HIS A 59 11.83 -4.38 6.13
C HIS A 59 11.26 -5.08 7.39
N GLY A 60 10.21 -5.88 7.21
CA GLY A 60 9.60 -6.69 8.27
C GLY A 60 8.28 -6.14 8.83
N PRO A 61 7.74 -6.81 9.86
CA PRO A 61 6.37 -6.58 10.32
C PRO A 61 6.21 -5.28 11.11
N TYR A 62 5.02 -4.70 11.03
CA TYR A 62 4.54 -3.59 11.84
C TYR A 62 3.22 -4.00 12.51
N PRO A 63 3.13 -3.96 13.85
CA PRO A 63 1.91 -4.32 14.55
C PRO A 63 0.80 -3.27 14.32
N GLU A 64 -0.44 -3.69 14.57
CA GLU A 64 -1.54 -2.75 14.75
C GLU A 64 -1.20 -1.69 15.81
N GLY A 65 -1.55 -0.44 15.55
CA GLY A 65 -1.19 0.69 16.40
C GLY A 65 0.17 1.31 16.11
N ALA A 66 0.97 0.75 15.20
CA ALA A 66 2.21 1.38 14.74
C ALA A 66 1.95 2.80 14.21
N ARG A 67 2.82 3.74 14.60
CA ARG A 67 2.68 5.17 14.31
C ARG A 67 3.44 5.55 13.05
N GLY A 68 2.88 6.44 12.25
CA GLY A 68 3.55 7.12 11.15
C GLY A 68 3.33 8.62 11.22
N SER A 69 4.10 9.37 10.43
CA SER A 69 3.96 10.81 10.32
C SER A 69 4.23 11.29 8.89
N PHE A 70 3.57 12.38 8.50
CA PHE A 70 3.83 13.08 7.25
C PHE A 70 4.74 14.31 7.42
N ARG A 71 5.38 14.46 8.59
CA ARG A 71 6.32 15.57 8.87
C ARG A 71 7.48 15.62 7.86
N GLY A 72 7.95 14.46 7.40
CA GLY A 72 8.97 14.36 6.33
C GLY A 72 8.53 14.96 4.99
N PHE A 73 7.23 15.19 4.80
CA PHE A 73 6.63 15.84 3.63
C PHE A 73 6.14 17.25 3.94
N GLY A 74 6.56 17.83 5.08
CA GLY A 74 6.23 19.20 5.47
C GLY A 74 4.86 19.38 6.15
N VAL A 75 4.18 18.30 6.52
CA VAL A 75 2.87 18.36 7.17
C VAL A 75 2.93 17.79 8.59
N ASP A 76 2.46 18.57 9.56
CA ASP A 76 2.24 18.11 10.93
C ASP A 76 0.97 17.23 11.01
N ALA A 77 1.07 16.01 10.51
CA ALA A 77 -0.01 15.02 10.56
C ALA A 77 0.57 13.65 10.94
N ASP A 78 0.04 13.10 12.03
CA ASP A 78 0.37 11.75 12.49
C ASP A 78 -0.74 10.78 12.09
N VAL A 79 -0.38 9.51 11.87
CA VAL A 79 -1.30 8.43 11.49
C VAL A 79 -0.99 7.15 12.27
N ARG A 80 -1.95 6.24 12.31
CA ARG A 80 -1.83 4.95 12.98
C ARG A 80 -2.36 3.82 12.11
N LEU A 81 -1.61 2.72 12.06
CA LEU A 81 -2.07 1.52 11.38
C LEU A 81 -3.16 0.80 12.20
N GLY A 82 -4.42 0.84 11.74
CA GLY A 82 -5.53 0.17 12.41
C GLY A 82 -5.89 0.74 13.78
N GLN A 83 -6.70 0.01 14.55
CA GLN A 83 -7.28 0.47 15.82
C GLN A 83 -6.57 -0.20 17.00
N GLY A 84 -5.37 0.28 17.36
CA GLY A 84 -4.54 -0.32 18.41
C GLY A 84 -4.20 0.61 19.57
N GLY A 85 -4.22 0.10 20.81
CA GLY A 85 -3.81 0.79 22.05
C GLY A 85 -2.55 0.22 22.72
N GLY A 86 -1.76 -0.57 22.01
CA GLY A 86 -0.54 -1.21 22.53
C GLY A 86 0.66 -0.27 22.66
N THR A 87 1.67 -0.69 23.42
CA THR A 87 2.98 -0.02 23.50
C THR A 87 3.53 0.17 22.09
N ALA A 88 3.75 1.42 21.70
CA ALA A 88 4.22 1.76 20.36
C ALA A 88 5.53 1.00 20.07
N PRO A 89 5.65 0.32 18.91
CA PRO A 89 6.93 -0.22 18.48
C PRO A 89 7.96 0.91 18.31
N ASP A 90 9.25 0.60 18.49
CA ASP A 90 10.35 1.57 18.39
C ASP A 90 10.53 2.19 16.98
N ARG A 91 9.83 1.66 15.96
CA ARG A 91 10.01 2.03 14.55
C ARG A 91 8.73 2.65 13.97
N GLU A 92 8.90 3.83 13.39
CA GLU A 92 7.86 4.56 12.64
C GLU A 92 7.50 3.83 11.33
N LEU A 93 6.24 3.97 10.90
CA LEU A 93 5.77 3.43 9.62
C LEU A 93 6.55 4.07 8.45
N PRO A 94 6.99 3.29 7.46
CA PRO A 94 7.54 3.82 6.22
C PRO A 94 6.41 4.53 5.45
N PRO A 95 6.75 5.47 4.54
CA PRO A 95 5.76 6.30 3.86
C PRO A 95 4.62 5.51 3.19
N SER A 96 4.93 4.36 2.59
CA SER A 96 3.94 3.49 1.94
C SER A 96 2.86 2.99 2.91
N LEU A 97 3.28 2.53 4.09
CA LEU A 97 2.37 2.06 5.13
C LEU A 97 1.67 3.22 5.87
N ALA A 98 2.31 4.39 5.98
CA ALA A 98 1.68 5.59 6.51
C ALA A 98 0.53 6.07 5.60
N VAL A 99 0.70 6.04 4.28
CA VAL A 99 -0.39 6.34 3.33
C VAL A 99 -1.51 5.31 3.43
N ALA A 100 -1.19 4.02 3.56
CA ALA A 100 -2.22 3.00 3.80
C ALA A 100 -3.00 3.23 5.10
N ALA A 101 -2.30 3.53 6.19
CA ALA A 101 -2.91 3.87 7.46
C ALA A 101 -3.89 5.06 7.31
N HIS A 102 -3.48 6.10 6.58
CA HIS A 102 -4.35 7.23 6.26
C HIS A 102 -5.60 6.82 5.47
N LEU A 103 -5.46 5.95 4.47
CA LEU A 103 -6.60 5.46 3.68
C LEU A 103 -7.58 4.68 4.57
N LEU A 104 -7.07 3.80 5.44
CA LEU A 104 -7.87 3.00 6.36
C LEU A 104 -8.59 3.87 7.41
N GLU A 105 -7.91 4.87 7.97
CA GLU A 105 -8.52 5.86 8.88
C GLU A 105 -9.64 6.64 8.20
N ARG A 106 -9.43 7.06 6.95
CA ARG A 106 -10.44 7.81 6.18
C ARG A 106 -11.69 7.00 5.86
N THR A 107 -11.57 5.68 5.73
CA THR A 107 -12.70 4.79 5.49
C THR A 107 -13.27 4.19 6.77
N ASP A 108 -12.79 4.62 7.94
CA ASP A 108 -13.15 4.06 9.26
C ASP A 108 -13.05 2.52 9.28
N TRP A 109 -11.95 1.98 8.74
CA TRP A 109 -11.78 0.53 8.65
C TRP A 109 -11.84 -0.12 10.03
N SER A 110 -12.82 -1.02 10.21
CA SER A 110 -13.01 -1.78 11.45
C SER A 110 -13.38 -3.25 11.21
N ASP A 111 -13.38 -3.72 9.95
CA ASP A 111 -13.85 -5.06 9.58
C ASP A 111 -12.95 -6.19 10.10
N ALA A 112 -11.65 -5.93 10.24
CA ALA A 112 -10.67 -6.90 10.73
C ALA A 112 -9.43 -6.20 11.32
N PRO A 113 -8.73 -6.85 12.28
CA PRO A 113 -7.43 -6.40 12.75
C PRO A 113 -6.41 -6.24 11.61
N VAL A 114 -5.57 -5.22 11.71
CA VAL A 114 -4.62 -4.83 10.66
C VAL A 114 -3.18 -5.13 11.08
N GLU A 115 -2.39 -5.72 10.19
CA GLU A 115 -0.93 -5.80 10.34
C GLU A 115 -0.22 -5.25 9.11
N GLY A 116 0.96 -4.66 9.31
CA GLY A 116 1.77 -4.08 8.25
C GLY A 116 2.99 -4.95 7.94
N LEU A 117 3.44 -4.93 6.69
CA LEU A 117 4.69 -5.53 6.25
C LEU A 117 5.43 -4.55 5.34
N GLY A 118 6.58 -4.09 5.80
CA GLY A 118 7.55 -3.41 4.96
C GLY A 118 8.32 -4.41 4.10
N VAL A 119 8.31 -4.22 2.80
CA VAL A 119 9.08 -5.01 1.83
C VAL A 119 10.24 -4.16 1.32
N ASP A 120 11.46 -4.65 1.46
CA ASP A 120 12.63 -3.97 0.92
C ASP A 120 12.46 -3.86 -0.61
N ALA A 121 12.63 -2.66 -1.17
CA ALA A 121 12.51 -2.43 -2.62
C ALA A 121 13.51 -3.26 -3.45
N SER A 122 14.58 -3.75 -2.84
CA SER A 122 15.57 -4.65 -3.45
C SER A 122 15.30 -6.14 -3.21
N LEU A 123 14.19 -6.50 -2.55
CA LEU A 123 13.88 -7.89 -2.25
C LEU A 123 13.65 -8.70 -3.54
N ALA A 124 14.34 -9.82 -3.67
CA ALA A 124 14.24 -10.68 -4.84
C ALA A 124 12.80 -11.22 -5.04
N PRO A 125 12.30 -11.33 -6.29
CA PRO A 125 10.94 -11.82 -6.58
C PRO A 125 10.60 -13.17 -5.93
N GLU A 126 11.55 -14.10 -5.86
CA GLU A 126 11.34 -15.43 -5.25
C GLU A 126 11.07 -15.32 -3.75
N ARG A 127 11.67 -14.33 -3.08
CA ARG A 127 11.42 -14.03 -1.67
C ARG A 127 10.06 -13.38 -1.50
N CYS A 128 9.67 -12.45 -2.37
CA CYS A 128 8.31 -11.87 -2.39
C CYS A 128 7.25 -12.97 -2.54
N LEU A 129 7.45 -13.92 -3.45
CA LEU A 129 6.55 -15.07 -3.65
C LEU A 129 6.47 -15.96 -2.40
N ALA A 130 7.60 -16.24 -1.75
CA ALA A 130 7.62 -17.01 -0.50
C ALA A 130 6.86 -16.28 0.61
N THR A 131 7.13 -14.99 0.80
CA THR A 131 6.44 -14.15 1.78
C THR A 131 4.94 -14.10 1.53
N GLY A 132 4.49 -13.97 0.28
CA GLY A 132 3.07 -14.01 -0.06
C GLY A 132 2.36 -15.31 0.34
N ARG A 133 3.04 -16.47 0.19
CA ARG A 133 2.51 -17.76 0.65
C ARG A 133 2.38 -17.81 2.17
N ASP A 134 3.38 -17.31 2.89
CA ASP A 134 3.36 -17.27 4.35
C ASP A 134 2.27 -16.34 4.89
N LEU A 135 2.02 -15.21 4.23
CA LEU A 135 0.95 -14.28 4.58
C LEU A 135 -0.43 -14.88 4.38
N ALA A 136 -0.65 -15.60 3.27
CA ALA A 136 -1.95 -16.17 2.92
C ALA A 136 -2.50 -17.19 3.95
N VAL A 137 -1.65 -17.69 4.84
CA VAL A 137 -2.00 -18.67 5.89
C VAL A 137 -1.99 -18.09 7.31
N ARG A 138 -1.81 -16.76 7.46
CA ARG A 138 -1.78 -16.10 8.78
C ARG A 138 -3.13 -16.12 9.53
N ALA A 139 -4.23 -16.25 8.80
CA ALA A 139 -5.58 -16.41 9.32
C ALA A 139 -6.41 -17.29 8.38
N ASP A 140 -7.60 -17.69 8.82
CA ASP A 140 -8.54 -18.45 8.02
C ASP A 140 -8.90 -17.67 6.74
N ARG A 141 -9.19 -16.36 6.87
CA ARG A 141 -9.48 -15.44 5.76
C ARG A 141 -8.58 -14.20 5.80
N VAL A 142 -7.60 -14.14 4.90
CA VAL A 142 -6.66 -13.02 4.80
C VAL A 142 -7.05 -12.13 3.62
N ALA A 143 -7.14 -10.82 3.85
CA ALA A 143 -7.16 -9.82 2.79
C ALA A 143 -5.79 -9.12 2.69
N LEU A 144 -5.38 -8.76 1.48
CA LEU A 144 -4.16 -7.97 1.23
C LEU A 144 -4.50 -6.59 0.68
N LEU A 145 -3.95 -5.56 1.32
CA LEU A 145 -3.83 -4.22 0.73
C LEU A 145 -2.38 -4.00 0.34
N VAL A 146 -2.09 -4.05 -0.96
CA VAL A 146 -0.74 -3.84 -1.49
C VAL A 146 -0.58 -2.37 -1.88
N MET A 147 0.39 -1.71 -1.27
CA MET A 147 0.77 -0.35 -1.56
C MET A 147 1.92 -0.37 -2.56
N GLY A 148 1.73 0.25 -3.72
CA GLY A 148 2.75 0.27 -4.75
C GLY A 148 2.43 1.27 -5.84
N ASP A 149 3.47 1.96 -6.29
CA ASP A 149 3.38 2.94 -7.37
C ASP A 149 3.80 2.33 -8.70
N ALA A 150 3.26 2.89 -9.77
CA ALA A 150 3.69 2.61 -11.12
C ALA A 150 4.91 3.49 -11.47
N SER A 151 5.24 3.64 -12.75
CA SER A 151 6.41 4.40 -13.15
C SER A 151 6.32 5.90 -12.80
N ALA A 152 7.39 6.43 -12.21
CA ALA A 152 7.62 7.86 -12.02
C ALA A 152 8.29 8.53 -13.23
N CYS A 153 8.32 7.87 -14.40
CA CYS A 153 9.09 8.25 -15.58
C CYS A 153 8.25 8.47 -16.85
N ARG A 154 6.96 8.81 -16.73
CA ARG A 154 6.03 8.87 -17.88
C ARG A 154 6.06 10.16 -18.70
N SER A 155 6.81 11.17 -18.29
CA SER A 155 6.84 12.45 -19.00
C SER A 155 8.16 13.19 -18.80
N LEU A 156 8.44 14.15 -19.67
CA LEU A 156 9.61 15.03 -19.57
C LEU A 156 9.66 15.82 -18.25
N LYS A 157 8.50 16.02 -17.61
CA LYS A 157 8.38 16.73 -16.32
C LYS A 157 8.25 15.78 -15.13
N ALA A 158 8.24 14.47 -15.37
CA ALA A 158 8.11 13.50 -14.30
C ALA A 158 9.40 13.48 -13.44
N PRO A 159 9.34 13.15 -12.14
CA PRO A 159 10.50 13.17 -11.25
C PRO A 159 11.68 12.33 -11.75
N GLY A 160 11.40 11.19 -12.40
CA GLY A 160 12.42 10.30 -12.98
C GLY A 160 12.82 10.64 -14.42
N TYR A 161 12.31 11.74 -14.98
CA TYR A 161 12.37 12.08 -16.41
C TYR A 161 11.70 11.02 -17.32
N LEU A 162 11.54 11.31 -18.61
CA LEU A 162 10.88 10.39 -19.53
C LEU A 162 11.74 9.14 -19.77
N ASP A 163 11.17 7.96 -19.50
CA ASP A 163 11.60 6.67 -20.01
C ASP A 163 10.46 6.09 -20.85
N GLU A 164 10.70 5.85 -22.14
CA GLU A 164 9.68 5.35 -23.07
C GLU A 164 9.14 3.96 -22.69
N ARG A 165 9.87 3.21 -21.84
CA ARG A 165 9.44 1.90 -21.33
C ARG A 165 8.41 2.01 -20.20
N ALA A 166 8.27 3.19 -19.59
CA ALA A 166 7.38 3.42 -18.44
C ALA A 166 5.92 3.12 -18.76
N GLU A 167 5.40 3.68 -19.87
CA GLU A 167 4.00 3.52 -20.24
C GLU A 167 3.64 2.07 -20.61
N PRO A 168 4.43 1.35 -21.44
CA PRO A 168 4.19 -0.07 -21.68
C PRO A 168 4.24 -0.94 -20.42
N PHE A 169 5.18 -0.66 -19.50
CA PHE A 169 5.28 -1.38 -18.23
C PHE A 169 4.04 -1.17 -17.37
N ASP A 170 3.62 0.08 -17.17
CA ASP A 170 2.43 0.43 -16.39
C ASP A 170 1.16 -0.19 -16.98
N ALA A 171 1.04 -0.20 -18.31
CA ALA A 171 -0.08 -0.82 -19.00
C ALA A 171 -0.14 -2.34 -18.78
N GLU A 172 1.02 -3.02 -18.84
CA GLU A 172 1.09 -4.46 -18.59
C GLU A 172 0.82 -4.80 -17.12
N ALA A 173 1.36 -4.01 -16.18
CA ALA A 173 1.06 -4.17 -14.76
C ALA A 173 -0.44 -4.00 -14.48
N ALA A 174 -1.07 -2.96 -15.04
CA ALA A 174 -2.51 -2.72 -14.88
C ALA A 174 -3.35 -3.86 -15.49
N ARG A 175 -2.98 -4.36 -16.67
CA ARG A 175 -3.63 -5.52 -17.31
C ARG A 175 -3.52 -6.77 -16.44
N ALA A 176 -2.31 -7.09 -15.97
CA ALA A 176 -2.05 -8.29 -15.19
C ALA A 176 -2.79 -8.26 -13.85
N LEU A 177 -2.81 -7.10 -13.16
CA LEU A 177 -3.59 -6.90 -11.93
C LEU A 177 -5.10 -7.02 -12.20
N GLY A 178 -5.63 -6.36 -13.23
CA GLY A 178 -7.05 -6.38 -13.55
C GLY A 178 -7.58 -7.75 -13.97
N ALA A 179 -6.74 -8.59 -14.56
CA ALA A 179 -7.07 -9.96 -14.95
C ALA A 179 -6.73 -11.02 -13.88
N ALA A 180 -6.11 -10.61 -12.76
CA ALA A 180 -5.50 -11.51 -11.79
C ALA A 180 -4.54 -12.53 -12.43
N ASP A 181 -3.74 -12.07 -13.41
CA ASP A 181 -2.79 -12.87 -14.19
C ASP A 181 -1.50 -13.10 -13.39
N VAL A 182 -1.52 -14.09 -12.50
CA VAL A 182 -0.40 -14.41 -11.60
C VAL A 182 0.91 -14.71 -12.34
N PRO A 183 0.93 -15.49 -13.44
CA PRO A 183 2.14 -15.71 -14.22
C PRO A 183 2.73 -14.42 -14.80
N ALA A 184 1.89 -13.52 -15.32
CA ALA A 184 2.37 -12.23 -15.84
C ALA A 184 2.93 -11.35 -14.71
N LEU A 185 2.25 -11.28 -13.57
CA LEU A 185 2.75 -10.52 -12.40
C LEU A 185 4.10 -11.03 -11.89
N ALA A 186 4.34 -12.35 -11.97
CA ALA A 186 5.61 -12.95 -11.56
C ALA A 186 6.76 -12.72 -12.55
N ALA A 187 6.45 -12.23 -13.76
CA ALA A 187 7.41 -12.00 -14.85
C ALA A 187 7.72 -10.51 -15.12
N LEU A 188 7.06 -9.59 -14.41
CA LEU A 188 7.35 -8.15 -14.39
C LEU A 188 8.63 -7.85 -13.61
#